data_AF-A0A5C8TI11-F1
#
_entry.id   AF-A0A5C8TI11-F1
#
_cell.length_a   1.000
_cell.length_b   1.000
_cell.length_c   1.000
_cell.angle_alpha   90.00
_cell.angle_beta   90.00
_cell.angle_gamma   90.00
#
_symmetry.space_group_name_H-M   'P 1'
#
loop_
_entity.id
_entity.type
_entity.pdbx_description
1 polymer ?
#
loop_
_entity_poly.entity_id
_entity_poly.type
_entity_poly.pdbx_seq_one_letter_code
_entity_poly.pdbx_strand_id
1 'polypeptide(L)' 'MPTEIRAPLRGLQLEALRACALYPQGMRHGAHPSVMPVLRDLGLVEERLIRGPSERKLWFLTQAGRDLLTEIGMGEPQD' A
#
# COMPACT_ATOMS: atom_id res chain seq x y z
N MET A 1 -7.95 14.19 20.64
CA MET A 1 -6.69 13.54 20.21
C MET A 1 -6.31 14.16 18.87
N PRO A 2 -5.08 14.64 18.67
CA PRO A 2 -4.74 15.42 17.49
C PRO A 2 -4.89 14.54 16.25
N THR A 3 -5.72 14.95 15.31
CA THR A 3 -5.73 14.41 13.95
C THR A 3 -4.40 14.82 13.33
N GLU A 4 -3.40 13.94 13.43
CA GLU A 4 -2.21 14.05 12.59
C GLU A 4 -2.70 14.21 11.16
N ILE A 5 -2.35 15.35 10.57
CA ILE A 5 -2.63 15.65 9.18
C ILE A 5 -1.82 14.62 8.39
N ARG A 6 -2.41 13.44 8.16
CA ARG A 6 -1.93 12.49 7.15
C ARG A 6 -1.91 13.31 5.88
N ALA A 7 -0.72 13.73 5.47
CA ALA A 7 -0.56 14.43 4.20
C ALA A 7 -1.32 13.59 3.16
N PRO A 8 -2.24 14.18 2.39
CA PRO A 8 -3.06 13.40 1.47
C PRO A 8 -2.13 12.61 0.56
N LEU A 9 -2.31 11.29 0.49
CA LEU A 9 -1.58 10.49 -0.49
C LEU A 9 -1.93 11.04 -1.87
N ARG A 10 -0.94 11.58 -2.59
CA ARG A 10 -1.15 12.15 -3.93
C ARG A 10 -0.38 11.37 -4.99
N GLY A 11 -0.98 11.27 -6.18
CA GLY A 11 -0.35 10.68 -7.36
C GLY A 11 0.08 9.23 -7.14
N LEU A 12 1.37 8.95 -7.40
CA LEU A 12 1.96 7.61 -7.42
C LEU A 12 1.79 6.83 -6.12
N GLN A 13 1.65 7.50 -4.96
CA GLN A 13 1.44 6.84 -3.67
C GLN A 13 0.06 6.18 -3.56
N LEU A 14 -0.97 6.89 -4.01
CA LEU A 14 -2.33 6.37 -4.03
C LEU A 14 -2.47 5.25 -5.06
N GLU A 15 -1.85 5.40 -6.23
CA GLU A 15 -1.80 4.35 -7.26
C GLU A 15 -1.12 3.08 -6.74
N ALA A 16 0.04 3.23 -6.09
CA ALA A 16 0.77 2.11 -5.52
C ALA A 16 -0.03 1.41 -4.40
N LEU A 17 -0.74 2.18 -3.57
CA LEU A 17 -1.59 1.63 -2.52
C LEU A 17 -2.81 0.89 -3.10
N ARG A 18 -3.44 1.44 -4.15
CA ARG A 18 -4.52 0.77 -4.90
C ARG A 18 -4.02 -0.49 -5.58
N ALA A 19 -2.83 -0.47 -6.17
CA ALA A 19 -2.20 -1.65 -6.75
C ALA A 19 -2.00 -2.74 -5.69
N CYS A 20 -1.53 -2.40 -4.48
CA CYS A 20 -1.45 -3.35 -3.37
C CYS A 20 -2.80 -3.99 -3.01
N ALA A 21 -3.91 -3.25 -3.11
CA ALA A 21 -5.25 -3.80 -2.87
C ALA A 21 -5.69 -4.83 -3.93
N LEU A 22 -5.19 -4.72 -5.16
CA LEU A 22 -5.46 -5.69 -6.23
C LEU A 22 -4.66 -7.00 -6.09
N TYR A 23 -3.63 -7.03 -5.25
CA TYR A 23 -2.74 -8.19 -5.05
C TYR A 23 -2.72 -8.64 -3.58
N PRO A 24 -3.79 -9.28 -3.06
CA PRO A 24 -3.85 -9.75 -1.67
C PRO A 24 -2.76 -10.79 -1.34
N GLN A 25 -2.27 -11.54 -2.33
CA GLN A 25 -1.15 -12.47 -2.22
C GLN A 25 0.23 -11.80 -2.03
N GLY A 26 0.28 -10.47 -2.06
CA GLY A 26 1.49 -9.68 -1.94
C GLY A 26 2.03 -9.23 -3.29
N MET A 27 2.42 -7.97 -3.36
CA MET A 27 3.00 -7.33 -4.53
C MET A 27 4.52 -7.54 -4.53
N ARG A 28 5.13 -7.61 -5.73
CA ARG A 28 6.59 -7.80 -5.85
C ARG A 28 7.34 -6.65 -5.19
N HIS A 29 8.43 -6.97 -4.47
CA HIS A 29 9.24 -5.95 -3.79
C HIS A 29 9.78 -4.85 -4.72
N GLY A 30 10.06 -5.18 -5.99
CA GLY A 30 10.53 -4.22 -6.99
C GLY A 30 9.45 -3.32 -7.62
N ALA A 31 8.17 -3.49 -7.29
CA ALA A 31 7.11 -2.64 -7.83
C ALA A 31 6.98 -1.35 -7.01
N HIS A 32 6.84 -0.20 -7.69
CA HIS A 32 6.81 1.14 -7.10
C HIS A 32 7.95 1.40 -6.09
N PRO A 33 9.23 1.18 -6.48
CA PRO A 33 10.36 1.14 -5.53
C PRO A 33 10.58 2.46 -4.78
N SER A 34 10.25 3.59 -5.39
CA SER A 34 10.40 4.92 -4.77
C SER A 34 9.30 5.24 -3.74
N VAL A 35 8.19 4.49 -3.76
CA VAL A 35 6.96 4.82 -3.04
C VAL A 35 6.68 3.84 -1.92
N MET A 36 6.96 2.55 -2.14
CA MET A 36 6.71 1.50 -1.15
C MET A 36 7.39 1.72 0.22
N PRO A 37 8.65 2.22 0.30
CA PRO A 37 9.25 2.54 1.59
C PRO A 37 8.46 3.61 2.36
N VAL A 38 7.96 4.63 1.67
CA VAL A 38 7.15 5.68 2.29
C VAL A 38 5.81 5.13 2.78
N LEU A 39 5.14 4.31 1.97
CA LEU A 39 3.89 3.66 2.39
C LEU A 39 4.09 2.72 3.59
N ARG A 40 5.25 2.07 3.67
CA ARG A 40 5.62 1.23 4.82
C ARG A 40 5.84 2.06 6.07
N ASP A 41 6.57 3.17 5.95
CA ASP A 41 6.84 4.07 7.08
C ASP A 41 5.54 4.73 7.59
N LEU A 42 4.54 4.90 6.72
CA LEU A 42 3.17 5.31 7.07
C LEU A 42 2.29 4.17 7.63
N GLY A 43 2.81 2.95 7.70
CA GLY A 43 2.10 1.77 8.21
C GLY A 43 0.98 1.23 7.29
N LEU A 44 0.94 1.66 6.03
CA LEU A 44 -0.10 1.31 5.06
C LEU A 44 0.20 0.02 4.31
N VAL A 45 1.49 -0.30 4.16
CA VAL A 45 1.98 -1.57 3.63
C VAL A 45 3.05 -2.14 4.55
N GLU A 46 3.34 -3.42 4.42
CA GLU A 46 4.42 -4.08 5.14
C GLU A 46 5.24 -4.96 4.21
N GLU A 47 6.55 -5.03 4.46
CA GLU A 47 7.43 -5.99 3.79
C GLU A 47 7.35 -7.33 4.53
N ARG A 48 7.04 -8.41 3.82
CA ARG A 48 7.16 -9.76 4.39
C ARG A 48 8.03 -10.65 3.52
N LEU A 49 8.86 -11.45 4.17
CA LEU A 49 9.60 -12.53 3.52
C LEU A 49 8.67 -13.74 3.39
N ILE A 50 8.40 -14.16 2.16
CA ILE A 50 7.74 -15.43 1.89
C ILE A 50 8.81 -16.51 1.76
N ARG A 51 8.76 -17.48 2.68
CA ARG A 51 9.63 -18.66 2.68
C ARG A 51 9.08 -19.68 1.69
N GLY A 52 9.93 -20.08 0.74
CA GLY A 52 9.61 -21.03 -0.32
C GLY A 52 10.88 -21.46 -1.06
N PRO A 53 10.75 -22.17 -2.19
CA PRO A 53 11.91 -22.64 -2.99
C PRO A 53 12.81 -21.50 -3.47
N SER A 54 12.28 -20.29 -3.55
CA SER A 54 13.06 -19.06 -3.65
C SER A 54 12.50 -18.08 -2.64
N GLU A 55 13.33 -17.67 -1.69
CA GLU A 55 12.96 -16.63 -0.73
C GLU A 55 12.68 -15.32 -1.49
N ARG A 56 11.50 -14.74 -1.25
CA ARG A 56 11.09 -13.50 -1.91
C ARG A 56 10.52 -12.55 -0.88
N LYS A 57 10.93 -11.29 -0.96
CA LYS A 57 10.28 -10.19 -0.27
C LYS A 57 9.10 -9.72 -1.10
N LEU A 58 7.96 -9.51 -0.45
CA LEU A 58 6.76 -8.96 -1.06
C LEU A 58 6.17 -7.86 -0.17
N TRP A 59 5.45 -6.95 -0.79
CA TRP A 59 4.69 -5.89 -0.13
C TRP A 59 3.25 -6.36 0.10
N PHE A 60 2.77 -6.24 1.33
CA PHE A 60 1.40 -6.59 1.71
C PHE A 60 0.65 -5.37 2.19
N LEU A 61 -0.61 -5.26 1.79
CA LEU A 61 -1.49 -4.20 2.27
C LEU A 61 -1.88 -4.48 3.74
N THR A 62 -1.66 -3.52 4.62
CA THR A 62 -2.07 -3.63 6.03
C THR A 62 -3.55 -3.29 6.19
N GLN A 63 -4.09 -3.50 7.40
CA GLN A 63 -5.45 -3.06 7.70
C GLN A 63 -5.58 -1.53 7.60
N ALA A 64 -4.60 -0.78 8.12
CA ALA A 64 -4.58 0.68 8.02
C ALA A 64 -4.57 1.18 6.57
N GLY A 65 -3.87 0.47 5.67
CA GLY A 65 -3.90 0.75 4.23
C GLY A 65 -5.29 0.52 3.60
N ARG A 66 -6.00 -0.53 4.02
CA ARG A 66 -7.38 -0.82 3.58
C ARG A 66 -8.38 0.23 4.09
N ASP A 67 -8.25 0.60 5.36
CA ASP A 67 -9.14 1.60 5.98
C ASP A 67 -8.97 2.95 5.27
N LEU A 68 -7.73 3.35 4.99
CA LEU A 68 -7.44 4.57 4.25
C LEU A 68 -8.00 4.55 2.81
N LEU A 69 -7.92 3.43 2.11
CA LEU A 69 -8.53 3.28 0.78
C LEU A 69 -10.06 3.38 0.84
N THR A 70 -10.66 2.87 1.91
CA THR A 70 -12.11 2.99 2.17
C THR A 70 -12.50 4.45 2.44
N GLU A 71 -11.73 5.16 3.26
CA GLU A 71 -11.96 6.57 3.60
C GLU A 71 -11.81 7.51 2.40
N ILE A 72 -10.80 7.27 1.54
CA ILE A 72 -10.55 8.08 0.33
C ILE A 72 -11.52 7.72 -0.81
N GLY A 73 -12.19 6.57 -0.72
CA GLY A 73 -12.88 5.93 -1.83
C GLY A 73 -11.90 5.19 -2.74
N MET A 74 -12.16 3.89 -2.93
CA MET A 74 -11.60 3.14 -4.06
C MET A 74 -12.23 3.72 -5.31
N GLY A 75 -11.69 4.82 -5.84
CA GLY A 75 -12.34 5.60 -6.90
C GLY A 75 -12.97 4.73 -7.98
N GLU A 76 -14.29 4.57 -7.91
CA GLU A 76 -15.08 4.37 -9.11
C GLU A 76 -14.87 5.64 -9.94
N PRO A 77 -14.51 5.53 -11.23
CA PRO A 77 -14.67 6.66 -12.11
C PRO A 77 -16.17 6.96 -12.13
N GLN A 78 -16.59 8.13 -11.64
CA GLN A 78 -17.91 8.63 -11.95
C GLN A 78 -17.88 8.99 -13.44
N ASP A 79 -18.48 8.11 -14.24
CA ASP A 79 -18.90 8.37 -15.62
C ASP A 79 -20.08 9.34 -15.62
#